data_AF-E4NMQ9-F1
#
_entry.id   AF-E4NMQ9-F1
#
_cell.length_a   1.000
_cell.length_b   1.000
_cell.length_c   1.000
_cell.angle_alpha   90.00
_cell.angle_beta   90.00
_cell.angle_gamma   90.00
#
_symmetry.space_group_name_H-M   'P 1'
#
loop_
_entity.id
_entity.type
_entity.pdbx_description
1 polymer ?
#
loop_
_entity_poly.entity_id
_entity_poly.type
_entity_poly.pdbx_seq_one_letter_code
_entity_poly.pdbx_strand_id
1 'polypeptide(L)' 'MSSPFESPAIRYGIGFANAAILVFLAFFMLDEMMRWIVLGIAVIEILVVPQVLKQAT' A
#
# COMPACT_ATOMS: atom_id res chain seq x y z
N MET A 1 1.33 22.33 -13.68
CA MET A 1 0.49 22.12 -12.49
C MET A 1 1.33 21.32 -11.51
N SER A 2 1.44 21.73 -10.25
CA SER A 2 2.15 20.91 -9.25
C SER A 2 1.34 19.64 -9.01
N SER A 3 1.95 18.48 -9.20
CA SER A 3 1.26 17.21 -8.96
C SER A 3 1.23 16.94 -7.45
N PRO A 4 0.08 16.54 -6.86
CA PRO A 4 0.02 16.16 -5.45
C PRO A 4 0.94 14.97 -5.13
N PHE A 5 1.35 14.19 -6.14
CA PHE A 5 2.28 13.07 -6.00
C PHE A 5 3.76 13.49 -5.95
N GLU A 6 4.09 14.77 -6.11
CA GLU A 6 5.47 15.26 -5.88
C GLU A 6 5.85 15.11 -4.41
N SER A 7 4.88 15.25 -3.50
CA SER A 7 5.06 15.09 -2.06
C SER A 7 5.33 13.62 -1.71
N PRO A 8 6.51 13.28 -1.13
CA PRO A 8 6.78 11.94 -0.63
C PRO A 8 5.75 11.49 0.41
N ALA A 9 5.30 12.39 1.28
CA ALA A 9 4.32 12.08 2.32
C ALA A 9 2.98 11.61 1.74
N ILE A 10 2.54 12.20 0.63
CA ILE A 10 1.29 11.80 -0.05
C ILE A 10 1.45 10.41 -0.69
N ARG A 11 2.56 10.18 -1.41
CA ARG A 11 2.82 8.90 -2.07
C ARG A 11 2.89 7.73 -1.08
N TYR A 12 3.63 7.91 0.02
CA TYR A 12 3.72 6.91 1.07
C TYR A 12 2.41 6.79 1.86
N GLY A 13 1.72 7.90 2.12
CA GLY A 13 0.43 7.89 2.81
C GLY A 13 -0.61 7.03 2.10
N ILE A 14 -0.67 7.10 0.77
CA ILE A 14 -1.59 6.27 -0.04
C ILE A 14 -1.24 4.78 0.11
N GLY A 15 0.03 4.40 -0.08
CA GLY A 15 0.46 3.00 0.05
C GLY A 15 0.27 2.45 1.47
N PHE A 16 0.57 3.24 2.50
CA PHE A 16 0.37 2.84 3.90
C PHE A 16 -1.10 2.70 4.27
N ALA A 17 -1.98 3.61 3.81
CA ALA A 17 -3.40 3.53 4.11
C ALA A 17 -4.02 2.25 3.57
N ASN A 18 -3.71 1.89 2.32
CA ASN A 18 -4.22 0.67 1.72
C ASN A 18 -3.60 -0.59 2.36
N ALA A 19 -2.29 -0.57 2.63
CA ALA A 19 -1.64 -1.67 3.34
C ALA A 19 -2.23 -1.91 4.75
N ALA A 20 -2.60 -0.84 5.48
CA ALA A 20 -3.27 -0.97 6.78
C ALA A 20 -4.64 -1.66 6.65
N ILE A 21 -5.41 -1.35 5.60
CA ILE A 21 -6.68 -2.02 5.30
C ILE A 21 -6.42 -3.50 5.00
N LEU A 22 -5.43 -3.83 4.16
CA LEU A 22 -5.09 -5.21 3.83
C LEU A 22 -4.64 -6.01 5.07
N VAL A 23 -3.83 -5.41 5.94
CA VAL A 23 -3.43 -6.03 7.22
C VAL A 23 -4.65 -6.28 8.09
N PHE A 24 -5.56 -5.31 8.22
CA PHE A 24 -6.80 -5.48 8.97
C PHE A 24 -7.62 -6.65 8.41
N LEU A 25 -7.86 -6.70 7.10
CA LEU A 25 -8.60 -7.79 6.47
C LEU A 25 -7.91 -9.14 6.69
N ALA A 26 -6.58 -9.19 6.58
CA ALA A 26 -5.81 -10.41 6.73
C ALA A 26 -5.94 -11.04 8.13
N PHE A 27 -6.00 -10.22 9.18
CA PHE A 27 -6.10 -10.74 10.56
C PHE A 27 -7.53 -10.99 11.03
N PHE A 28 -8.51 -10.25 10.51
CA PHE A 28 -9.89 -10.32 10.99
C PHE A 28 -10.83 -11.15 10.10
N MET A 29 -10.48 -11.40 8.83
CA MET A 29 -11.38 -12.03 7.87
C MET A 29 -10.81 -13.24 7.11
N LEU A 30 -9.48 -13.46 7.12
CA LEU A 30 -8.85 -14.46 6.27
C LEU A 30 -8.29 -15.65 7.05
N ASP A 31 -8.40 -16.82 6.43
CA ASP A 31 -7.75 -18.05 6.89
C ASP A 31 -6.23 -17.99 6.73
N GLU A 32 -5.52 -18.92 7.37
CA GLU A 32 -4.07 -18.88 7.55
C GLU A 32 -3.28 -18.70 6.24
N MET A 33 -3.63 -19.43 5.17
CA MET A 33 -2.93 -19.29 3.89
C MET A 33 -3.23 -17.94 3.21
N MET A 34 -4.50 -17.53 3.19
CA MET A 34 -4.91 -16.27 2.55
C MET A 34 -4.36 -15.06 3.28
N ARG A 35 -4.23 -15.14 4.62
CA ARG A 35 -3.58 -14.13 5.44
C ARG A 35 -2.16 -13.85 4.96
N TRP A 36 -1.33 -14.88 4.78
CA TRP A 36 0.06 -14.71 4.36
C TRP A 36 0.17 -14.12 2.94
N ILE A 37 -0.72 -14.52 2.03
CA ILE A 37 -0.78 -13.94 0.68
C ILE A 37 -1.09 -12.46 0.74
N VAL A 38 -2.14 -12.06 1.48
CA VAL A 38 -2.58 -10.66 1.58
C VAL A 38 -1.56 -9.79 2.32
N LEU A 39 -0.89 -10.33 3.34
CA LEU A 39 0.22 -9.64 3.99
C LEU A 39 1.40 -9.41 3.02
N GLY A 40 1.68 -10.37 2.13
CA GLY A 40 2.66 -10.18 1.05
C GLY A 40 2.26 -9.02 0.13
N ILE A 41 0.99 -8.95 -0.26
CA ILE A 41 0.46 -7.84 -1.08
C ILE A 41 0.58 -6.51 -0.34
N ALA A 42 0.30 -6.46 0.97
CA ALA A 42 0.42 -5.25 1.78
C ALA A 42 1.86 -4.72 1.82
N VAL A 43 2.85 -5.60 1.89
CA VAL A 43 4.27 -5.22 1.79
C VAL A 43 4.60 -4.68 0.41
N ILE A 44 4.12 -5.34 -0.65
CA ILE A 44 4.31 -4.89 -2.04
C ILE A 44 3.71 -3.50 -2.24
N GLU A 45 2.51 -3.24 -1.71
CA GLU A 45 1.84 -1.93 -1.75
C GLU A 45 2.73 -0.81 -1.20
N ILE A 46 3.30 -0.99 -0.01
CA ILE A 46 4.17 0.00 0.63
C ILE A 46 5.43 0.28 -0.21
N LEU A 47 5.96 -0.74 -0.90
CA LEU A 47 7.18 -0.61 -1.68
C LEU A 47 6.95 -0.06 -3.09
N VAL A 48 5.87 -0.49 -3.75
CA VAL A 48 5.63 -0.26 -5.18
C VAL A 48 4.79 0.99 -5.42
N VAL A 49 3.71 1.20 -4.65
CA VAL A 49 2.79 2.34 -4.87
C VAL A 49 3.52 3.68 -4.83
N PRO A 50 4.42 3.97 -3.86
CA PRO A 50 5.13 5.23 -3.86
C PRO A 50 6.07 5.41 -5.06
N GLN A 51 6.64 4.33 -5.59
CA GLN A 51 7.53 4.36 -6.76
C GLN A 51 6.75 4.61 -8.04
N VAL A 52 5.60 3.95 -8.21
CA VAL A 52 4.71 4.16 -9.36
C VAL A 52 4.18 5.59 -9.36
N LEU A 53 3.71 6.08 -8.21
CA LEU A 53 3.23 7.47 -8.09
C LEU A 53 4.34 8.50 -8.31
N LYS A 54 5.60 8.15 -7.99
CA LYS A 54 6.76 9.00 -8.30
C LYS A 54 7.08 9.06 -9.81
N GLN A 55 6.73 8.03 -10.57
CA GLN A 55 6.90 8.03 -12.04
C GLN A 55 5.74 8.71 -12.76
N ALA A 56 4.61 8.90 -12.08
CA ALA A 56 3.40 9.53 -12.60
C ALA A 56 3.39 11.07 -12.48
N THR A 57 4.53 11.68 -12.12
CA THR A 57 4.76 13.13 -12.01
C THR A 57 5.74 13.60 -13.06
#